data_AF-A0A380WPD9-F1
#
_entry.id   AF-A0A380WPD9-F1
#
_cell.length_a   1.000
_cell.length_b   1.000
_cell.length_c   1.000
_cell.angle_alpha   90.00
_cell.angle_beta   90.00
_cell.angle_gamma   90.00
#
_symmetry.space_group_name_H-M   'P 1'
#
loop_
_entity.id
_entity.type
_entity.pdbx_description
1 polymer ?
#
loop_
_entity_poly.entity_id
_entity_poly.type
_entity_poly.pdbx_seq_one_letter_code
_entity_poly.pdbx_strand_id
1 'polypeptide(L)'
;MPYLDIYLAQLTDPFRIGLLVALVVTAANTAPNLNRWIPIALGVVFVAVLIPFSFGASDDVAKAFAVGVGLVSNVTLLAVILGAKALYSRLARG
;
A
#
# COMPACT_ATOMS: atom_id res chain seq x y z
N MET A 1 -21.25 9.12 -3.50
CA MET A 1 -21.18 8.19 -2.35
C MET A 1 -19.81 8.41 -1.75
N PRO A 2 -19.68 9.26 -0.71
CA PRO A 2 -18.38 9.84 -0.32
C PRO A 2 -17.30 8.80 -0.04
N TYR A 3 -17.69 7.58 0.38
CA TYR A 3 -16.78 6.46 0.64
C TYR A 3 -16.08 5.91 -0.60
N LEU A 4 -16.80 5.79 -1.72
CA LEU A 4 -16.26 5.29 -2.99
C LEU A 4 -15.29 6.30 -3.58
N ASP A 5 -15.61 7.59 -3.46
CA ASP A 5 -14.78 8.69 -3.95
C ASP A 5 -13.44 8.73 -3.20
N ILE A 6 -13.48 8.57 -1.87
CA ILE A 6 -12.27 8.50 -1.03
C ILE A 6 -11.45 7.25 -1.36
N TYR A 7 -12.10 6.08 -1.49
CA TYR A 7 -11.41 4.84 -1.84
C TYR A 7 -10.71 4.94 -3.20
N LEU A 8 -11.40 5.42 -4.22
CA LEU A 8 -10.84 5.58 -5.56
C LEU A 8 -9.71 6.59 -5.59
N ALA A 9 -9.87 7.76 -4.95
CA ALA A 9 -8.82 8.76 -4.86
C ALA A 9 -7.54 8.21 -4.22
N GLN A 10 -7.70 7.41 -3.16
CA GLN A 10 -6.58 6.74 -2.50
C GLN A 10 -5.95 5.64 -3.34
N LEU A 11 -6.73 4.92 -4.17
CA LEU A 11 -6.23 3.88 -5.06
C LEU A 11 -5.36 4.45 -6.18
N THR A 12 -5.70 5.64 -6.67
CA THR A 12 -5.00 6.33 -7.76
C THR A 12 -3.89 7.27 -7.28
N ASP A 13 -3.61 7.33 -5.98
CA ASP A 13 -2.56 8.19 -5.41
C ASP A 13 -1.17 7.71 -5.87
N PRO A 14 -0.45 8.50 -6.69
CA PRO A 14 0.85 8.10 -7.23
C PRO A 14 1.93 7.98 -6.15
N PHE A 15 1.87 8.77 -5.09
CA PHE A 15 2.83 8.71 -3.99
C PHE A 15 2.66 7.40 -3.20
N ARG A 16 1.41 7.05 -2.89
CA ARG A 16 1.06 5.78 -2.23
C ARG A 16 1.51 4.57 -3.03
N ILE A 17 1.23 4.57 -4.33
CA ILE A 17 1.65 3.50 -5.24
C ILE A 17 3.19 3.40 -5.23
N GLY A 18 3.89 4.52 -5.37
CA GLY A 18 5.37 4.56 -5.32
C GLY A 18 5.93 3.98 -4.02
N LEU A 19 5.38 4.35 -2.87
CA LEU A 19 5.81 3.81 -1.56
C LEU A 19 5.56 2.31 -1.43
N LEU A 20 4.40 1.81 -1.87
CA LEU A 20 4.10 0.38 -1.81
C LEU A 20 4.99 -0.43 -2.77
N VAL A 21 5.30 0.11 -3.94
CA VAL A 21 6.26 -0.52 -4.86
C VAL A 21 7.66 -0.56 -4.24
N ALA A 22 8.14 0.57 -3.72
CA ALA A 22 9.44 0.66 -3.04
C ALA A 22 9.53 -0.31 -1.86
N LEU A 23 8.45 -0.45 -1.08
CA LEU A 23 8.34 -1.43 0.00
C LEU A 23 8.50 -2.87 -0.49
N VAL A 24 7.75 -3.25 -1.54
CA VAL A 24 7.77 -4.61 -2.09
C VAL A 24 9.14 -4.97 -2.67
N VAL A 25 9.80 -4.01 -3.32
CA VAL A 25 11.16 -4.14 -3.86
C VAL A 25 12.18 -4.25 -2.73
N THR A 26 12.12 -3.36 -1.74
CA THR A 26 13.02 -3.37 -0.58
C THR A 26 12.91 -4.69 0.18
N ALA A 27 11.68 -5.13 0.49
CA ALA A 27 11.43 -6.41 1.16
C ALA A 27 11.88 -7.62 0.33
N ALA A 28 11.93 -7.52 -1.01
CA ALA A 28 12.50 -8.58 -1.84
C ALA A 28 14.03 -8.66 -1.72
N ASN A 29 14.70 -7.52 -1.52
CA ASN A 29 16.16 -7.44 -1.39
C ASN A 29 16.65 -7.82 0.02
N THR A 30 15.83 -7.69 1.07
CA THR A 30 16.18 -8.07 2.46
C THR A 30 15.83 -9.53 2.82
N ALA A 31 15.29 -10.30 1.87
CA ALA A 31 14.78 -11.66 2.08
C ALA A 31 15.78 -12.75 2.57
N PRO A 32 17.11 -12.64 2.47
CA PRO A 32 17.99 -13.72 2.93
C PRO A 32 17.92 -14.01 4.44
N ASN A 33 17.57 -13.02 5.26
CA ASN A 33 17.72 -13.10 6.72
C ASN A 33 16.41 -12.89 7.52
N LEU A 34 15.30 -12.47 6.89
CA LEU A 34 14.04 -12.14 7.58
C LEU A 34 12.81 -12.58 6.76
N ASN A 35 11.74 -13.03 7.44
CA ASN A 35 10.47 -13.33 6.80
C ASN A 35 9.93 -12.08 6.08
N ARG A 36 9.95 -12.12 4.75
CA ARG A 36 9.59 -11.00 3.84
C ARG A 36 8.22 -10.37 4.12
N TRP A 37 7.30 -11.11 4.75
CA TRP A 37 5.96 -10.63 5.08
C TRP A 37 5.92 -9.58 6.20
N ILE A 38 6.85 -9.64 7.15
CA ILE A 38 6.90 -8.69 8.28
C ILE A 38 7.10 -7.25 7.78
N PRO A 39 8.16 -6.92 6.98
CA PRO A 39 8.34 -5.57 6.48
C PRO A 39 7.20 -5.12 5.56
N ILE A 40 6.61 -6.04 4.76
CA ILE A 40 5.46 -5.71 3.90
C ILE A 40 4.24 -5.29 4.73
N ALA A 41 3.90 -6.06 5.78
CA ALA A 41 2.77 -5.73 6.64
C ALA A 41 2.98 -4.40 7.36
N LEU A 42 4.18 -4.19 7.91
CA LEU A 42 4.52 -2.93 8.58
C LEU A 42 4.48 -1.73 7.63
N GLY A 43 4.99 -1.87 6.40
CA GLY A 43 4.96 -0.79 5.43
C GLY A 43 3.55 -0.46 4.94
N VAL A 44 2.66 -1.45 4.79
CA VAL A 44 1.24 -1.22 4.46
C VAL A 44 0.55 -0.40 5.55
N VAL A 45 0.75 -0.75 6.82
CA VAL A 45 0.21 -0.01 7.96
C VAL A 45 0.81 1.39 8.04
N PHE A 46 2.14 1.48 7.87
CA PHE A 46 2.85 2.76 7.86
C PHE A 46 2.29 3.71 6.81
N VAL A 47 2.12 3.28 5.56
CA VAL A 47 1.57 4.12 4.48
C VAL A 47 0.12 4.53 4.77
N ALA A 48 -0.69 3.63 5.35
CA ALA A 48 -2.08 3.92 5.70
C ALA A 48 -2.20 5.00 6.77
N VAL A 49 -1.26 5.06 7.72
CA VAL A 49 -1.23 6.07 8.79
C VAL A 49 -0.51 7.35 8.34
N LEU A 50 0.61 7.23 7.63
CA LEU A 50 1.44 8.35 7.22
C LEU A 50 0.65 9.35 6.36
N ILE A 51 -0.04 8.88 5.32
CA ILE A 51 -0.65 9.77 4.33
C ILE A 51 -1.74 10.68 4.97
N PRO A 52 -2.72 10.15 5.74
CA PRO A 52 -3.71 10.98 6.42
C PRO A 52 -3.11 11.94 7.44
N PHE A 53 -2.02 11.56 8.12
CA PHE A 53 -1.39 12.40 9.13
C PHE A 53 -0.43 13.45 8.56
N SER A 54 0.14 13.21 7.38
CA SER A 54 1.04 14.15 6.70
C SER A 54 0.32 15.10 5.76
N PHE A 55 -0.78 14.65 5.14
CA PHE A 55 -1.45 15.39 4.05
C PHE A 55 -2.98 15.48 4.21
N GLY A 56 -3.57 14.86 5.25
CA GLY A 56 -5.02 14.80 5.46
C GLY A 56 -5.62 15.97 6.23
N ALA A 57 -6.95 16.07 6.18
CA ALA A 57 -7.76 17.14 6.77
C ALA A 57 -7.53 17.32 8.28
N SER A 58 -7.77 18.53 8.79
CA SER A 58 -7.47 18.95 10.18
C SER A 58 -8.24 18.21 11.27
N ASP A 59 -9.34 17.52 10.94
CA ASP A 59 -10.21 16.83 11.89
C ASP A 59 -9.75 15.37 12.16
N ASP A 60 -9.62 15.01 13.43
CA ASP A 60 -9.11 13.72 13.88
C ASP A 60 -10.06 12.56 13.56
N VAL A 61 -11.37 12.79 13.56
CA VAL A 61 -12.36 11.76 13.18
C VAL A 61 -12.21 11.42 11.68
N ALA A 62 -12.02 12.44 10.85
CA ALA A 62 -11.79 12.26 9.42
C ALA A 62 -10.46 11.53 9.14
N LYS A 63 -9.40 11.80 9.92
CA LYS A 63 -8.12 11.09 9.82
C LYS A 63 -8.26 9.61 10.16
N ALA A 64 -8.87 9.29 11.30
CA ALA A 64 -9.06 7.89 11.71
C ALA A 64 -9.84 7.09 10.65
N PHE A 65 -10.88 7.70 10.08
CA PHE A 65 -11.63 7.10 8.98
C PHE A 65 -10.76 6.91 7.71
N ALA A 66 -10.00 7.93 7.32
CA ALA A 66 -9.11 7.87 6.17
C ALA A 66 -8.01 6.80 6.31
N VAL A 67 -7.51 6.56 7.53
CA VAL A 67 -6.57 5.46 7.83
C VAL A 67 -7.23 4.11 7.58
N GLY A 68 -8.47 3.91 8.05
CA GLY A 68 -9.21 2.67 7.84
C GLY A 68 -9.42 2.35 6.36
N VAL A 69 -9.90 3.33 5.59
CA VAL A 69 -10.05 3.20 4.12
C VAL A 69 -8.68 3.02 3.44
N GLY A 70 -7.64 3.66 3.98
CA GLY A 70 -6.28 3.55 3.48
C GLY A 70 -5.68 2.17 3.67
N LEU A 71 -5.98 1.50 4.77
CA LEU A 71 -5.53 0.13 4.98
C LEU A 71 -6.13 -0.81 3.93
N VAL A 72 -7.44 -0.70 3.68
CA VAL A 72 -8.13 -1.51 2.65
C VAL A 72 -7.53 -1.24 1.27
N SER A 73 -7.35 0.04 0.92
CA SER A 73 -6.78 0.47 -0.35
C SER A 73 -5.34 -0.04 -0.55
N ASN A 74 -4.51 0.03 0.50
CA ASN A 74 -3.13 -0.44 0.44
C ASN A 74 -3.05 -1.95 0.26
N VAL A 75 -3.94 -2.71 0.90
CA VAL A 75 -4.03 -4.17 0.71
C VAL A 75 -4.46 -4.51 -0.71
N THR A 76 -5.43 -3.78 -1.28
CA THR A 76 -5.84 -3.95 -2.68
C THR A 76 -4.65 -3.68 -3.62
N LEU A 77 -3.94 -2.57 -3.46
CA LEU A 77 -2.78 -2.23 -4.26
C LEU A 77 -1.65 -3.26 -4.12
N LEU A 78 -1.38 -3.72 -2.90
CA LEU A 78 -0.39 -4.77 -2.66
C LEU A 78 -0.76 -6.07 -3.38
N ALA A 79 -2.03 -6.48 -3.35
CA ALA A 79 -2.50 -7.66 -4.07
C ALA A 79 -2.28 -7.52 -5.59
N VAL A 80 -2.56 -6.34 -6.16
CA VAL A 80 -2.31 -6.04 -7.58
C VAL A 80 -0.81 -6.11 -7.89
N ILE A 81 0.05 -5.48 -7.08
CA ILE A 81 1.51 -5.47 -7.28
C ILE A 81 2.06 -6.91 -7.22
N LEU A 82 1.64 -7.71 -6.24
CA LEU A 82 2.08 -9.09 -6.10
C LEU A 82 1.55 -9.96 -7.25
N GLY A 83 0.31 -9.74 -7.70
CA GLY A 83 -0.27 -10.41 -8.86
C GLY A 83 0.50 -10.09 -10.16
N ALA A 84 0.81 -8.82 -10.39
CA ALA A 84 1.64 -8.38 -11.51
C ALA A 84 3.04 -8.99 -11.47
N LYS A 85 3.69 -9.00 -10.29
CA LYS A 85 4.99 -9.65 -10.10
C LYS A 85 4.92 -11.16 -10.39
N ALA A 86 3.88 -11.83 -9.93
CA ALA A 86 3.68 -13.26 -10.17
C ALA A 86 3.51 -13.55 -11.67
N LEU A 87 2.68 -12.76 -12.37
CA LEU A 87 2.47 -12.87 -13.82
C LEU A 87 3.78 -12.63 -14.59
N TYR A 88 4.50 -11.56 -14.28
CA TYR A 88 5.80 -11.26 -14.89
C TYR A 88 6.79 -12.40 -14.69
N SER A 89 6.87 -12.95 -13.47
CA SER A 89 7.78 -14.06 -13.18
C SER A 89 7.44 -15.36 -13.90
N ARG A 90 6.17 -15.55 -14.30
CA ARG A 90 5.75 -16.69 -15.13
C ARG A 90 6.14 -16.47 -16.58
N LEU A 91 5.90 -15.28 -17.12
CA LEU A 91 6.24 -14.93 -18.50
C LEU A 91 7.75 -14.91 -18.74
N ALA A 92 8.54 -14.44 -17.77
CA ALA A 92 10.00 -14.37 -17.90
C ALA A 92 10.72 -15.72 -17.73
N ARG A 93 10.01 -16.79 -17.32
CA ARG A 93 10.55 -18.15 -17.15
C ARG A 93 10.10 -19.11 -18.27
N GLY A 94 9.21 -18.69 -19.16
CA GLY A 94 8.76 -19.45 -20.33
C GLY A 94 9.48 -18.99 -21.58
#